data_AF-A0A8C3SZ29-F1
#
_entry.id   AF-A0A8C3SZ29-F1
#
_cell.length_a   1.000
_cell.length_b   1.000
_cell.length_c   1.000
_cell.angle_alpha   90.00
_cell.angle_beta   90.00
_cell.angle_gamma   90.00
#
_symmetry.space_group_name_H-M   'P 1'
#
loop_
_entity.id
_entity.type
_entity.pdbx_description
1 polymer ?
#
loop_
_entity_poly.entity_id
_entity_poly.type
_entity_poly.pdbx_seq_one_letter_code
_entity_poly.pdbx_strand_id
1 'polypeptide(L)'
;MSFNPHTPPTSVKATADNHFAPFSLDCKCGCHSAVSMEPGEIIAAVIVIVNTSCIIVRFMQNLNLRKQVRRLWQRGDERDEDMDTDLSQRTGPRKMDILVAMGQAHAVERLFWARETSTDWWDRIVLQVWDESQWLRNFRMRKGTFLELCDLLSPALKCQDTRMRAALTVEKRVVISLWKLAMPDSYRSVANPFGVGKSTVGVAVMQVANVIVELLLSKVVTLGNVQVILDGFAAMGFPNSGGAIDKTHIPILGLDHQGSQYINHKGYFSMVLQALMDHKGRFNINVGWPGKVHDAHVFRNSGLFRRLQEGIYFLDQKITVGDVEMSIVILGDPAYPLMSWLMKPYTSALDSSKELFNYRLSKCRMVVECAFGRLKGLGAAY
;
A
#
# COMPACT_ATOMS: atom_id res chain seq x y z
N MET A 1 -23.29 73.41 18.91
CA MET A 1 -24.61 73.40 18.23
C MET A 1 -24.38 72.66 16.92
N SER A 2 -24.96 71.50 16.61
CA SER A 2 -26.17 70.81 17.04
C SER A 2 -25.99 69.30 16.77
N PHE A 3 -26.61 68.48 17.63
CA PHE A 3 -26.59 67.02 17.63
C PHE A 3 -27.74 66.42 16.79
N ASN A 4 -27.52 65.18 16.34
CA ASN A 4 -28.46 64.02 16.26
C ASN A 4 -29.16 63.59 14.92
N PRO A 5 -29.65 62.32 14.77
CA PRO A 5 -28.95 61.19 14.09
C PRO A 5 -29.88 60.18 13.30
N HIS A 6 -29.40 58.93 13.05
CA HIS A 6 -30.06 57.66 12.59
C HIS A 6 -30.27 57.50 11.06
N THR A 7 -30.00 56.38 10.34
CA THR A 7 -29.87 54.91 10.60
C THR A 7 -29.23 54.18 9.35
N PRO A 8 -29.01 52.82 9.27
CA PRO A 8 -27.78 52.16 8.76
C PRO A 8 -27.81 51.60 7.31
N PRO A 9 -26.70 51.02 6.77
CA PRO A 9 -26.66 50.46 5.41
C PRO A 9 -26.89 48.93 5.34
N THR A 10 -27.61 48.51 4.30
CA THR A 10 -27.94 47.12 3.93
C THR A 10 -26.93 46.55 2.93
N SER A 11 -26.60 45.27 3.12
CA SER A 11 -25.70 44.48 2.29
C SER A 11 -26.33 44.05 0.96
N VAL A 12 -25.57 44.16 -0.14
CA VAL A 12 -25.92 43.54 -1.43
C VAL A 12 -24.71 42.75 -1.93
N LYS A 13 -24.97 41.46 -2.16
CA LYS A 13 -24.05 40.45 -2.68
C LYS A 13 -23.69 40.76 -4.15
N ALA A 14 -22.40 40.75 -4.47
CA ALA A 14 -21.91 40.77 -5.84
C ALA A 14 -21.85 39.33 -6.39
N THR A 15 -22.67 39.07 -7.41
CA THR A 15 -22.52 37.98 -8.37
C THR A 15 -21.42 38.33 -9.37
N ALA A 16 -20.37 37.52 -9.46
CA ALA A 16 -19.36 37.63 -10.51
C ALA A 16 -19.56 36.49 -11.51
N ASP A 17 -20.07 36.87 -12.69
CA ASP A 17 -19.97 36.09 -13.92
C ASP A 17 -18.49 35.91 -14.28
N ASN A 18 -18.06 34.66 -14.49
CA ASN A 18 -16.82 34.36 -15.20
C ASN A 18 -17.12 33.39 -16.33
N HIS A 19 -17.19 33.96 -17.54
CA HIS A 19 -17.07 33.25 -18.80
C HIS A 19 -15.66 32.66 -18.92
N PHE A 20 -15.54 31.35 -19.10
CA PHE A 20 -14.43 30.74 -19.84
C PHE A 20 -14.95 29.55 -20.66
N ALA A 21 -14.86 29.69 -21.98
CA ALA A 21 -15.25 28.69 -22.97
C ALA A 21 -14.22 27.54 -23.03
N PRO A 22 -14.64 26.33 -23.46
CA PRO A 22 -13.82 25.12 -23.47
C PRO A 22 -12.92 25.05 -24.70
N PHE A 23 -11.64 24.78 -24.51
CA PHE A 23 -10.75 24.34 -25.60
C PHE A 23 -10.98 22.85 -25.87
N SER A 24 -11.67 22.57 -26.97
CA SER A 24 -11.77 21.24 -27.58
C SER A 24 -10.46 20.90 -28.27
N LEU A 25 -9.84 19.78 -27.90
CA LEU A 25 -8.85 19.09 -28.71
C LEU A 25 -9.50 17.78 -29.18
N ASP A 26 -10.14 17.85 -30.33
CA ASP A 26 -10.56 16.70 -31.11
C ASP A 26 -9.34 15.86 -31.47
N CYS A 27 -9.29 14.63 -30.98
CA CYS A 27 -8.46 13.59 -31.56
C CYS A 27 -9.35 12.36 -31.79
N LYS A 28 -9.96 12.31 -32.97
CA LYS A 28 -10.64 11.12 -33.49
C LYS A 28 -9.57 10.17 -34.06
N CYS A 29 -9.38 9.03 -33.41
CA CYS A 29 -9.10 7.80 -34.14
C CYS A 29 -9.82 6.64 -33.45
N GLY A 30 -10.85 6.12 -34.12
CA GLY A 30 -11.47 4.84 -33.79
C GLY A 30 -10.77 3.75 -34.59
N CYS A 31 -10.21 2.77 -33.91
CA CYS A 31 -9.94 1.44 -34.43
C CYS A 31 -10.08 0.46 -33.25
N HIS A 32 -11.09 -0.40 -33.31
CA HIS A 32 -11.22 -1.55 -32.43
C HIS A 32 -10.05 -2.50 -32.69
N SER A 33 -9.14 -2.59 -31.72
CA SER A 33 -8.16 -3.65 -31.59
C SER A 33 -8.01 -3.93 -30.11
N ALA A 34 -8.01 -5.21 -29.73
CA ALA A 34 -7.91 -5.71 -28.35
C ALA A 34 -7.03 -4.80 -27.47
N VAL A 35 -7.67 -4.00 -26.61
CA VAL A 35 -6.97 -3.03 -25.78
C VAL A 35 -6.26 -3.81 -24.69
N SER A 36 -4.96 -4.01 -24.87
CA SER A 36 -4.06 -4.37 -23.79
C SER A 36 -4.18 -3.30 -22.71
N MET A 37 -4.36 -3.73 -21.46
CA MET A 37 -4.43 -2.91 -20.26
C MET A 37 -3.64 -1.60 -20.34
N GLU A 38 -4.32 -0.46 -20.20
CA GLU A 38 -3.66 0.82 -20.01
C GLU A 38 -2.89 0.80 -18.68
N PRO A 39 -1.57 1.07 -18.66
CA PRO A 39 -0.74 1.00 -17.46
C PRO A 39 -1.29 1.81 -16.28
N GLY A 40 -2.02 2.89 -16.54
CA GLY A 40 -2.62 3.75 -15.52
C GLY A 40 -3.70 3.07 -14.67
N GLU A 41 -4.48 2.15 -15.23
CA GLU A 41 -5.58 1.47 -14.53
C GLU A 41 -5.06 0.32 -13.65
N ILE A 42 -4.03 -0.39 -14.13
CA ILE A 42 -3.25 -1.33 -13.31
C ILE A 42 -2.56 -0.60 -12.17
N ILE A 43 -1.94 0.56 -12.45
CA ILE A 43 -1.28 1.37 -11.44
C ILE A 43 -2.26 1.80 -10.35
N ALA A 44 -3.49 2.20 -10.67
CA ALA A 44 -4.49 2.58 -9.67
C ALA A 44 -4.93 1.38 -8.79
N ALA A 45 -5.24 0.24 -9.40
CA ALA A 45 -5.60 -0.98 -8.67
C ALA A 45 -4.43 -1.46 -7.80
N VAL A 46 -3.22 -1.46 -8.36
CA VAL A 46 -2.01 -1.88 -7.66
C VAL A 46 -1.53 -0.82 -6.68
N ILE A 47 -1.86 0.45 -6.83
CA ILE A 47 -1.65 1.48 -5.80
C ILE A 47 -2.56 1.20 -4.60
N VAL A 48 -3.85 0.95 -4.83
CA VAL A 48 -4.80 0.59 -3.76
C VAL A 48 -4.36 -0.70 -3.07
N ILE A 49 -3.89 -1.67 -3.86
CA ILE A 49 -3.41 -2.95 -3.35
C ILE A 49 -2.03 -2.81 -2.71
N VAL A 50 -1.07 -2.03 -3.20
CA VAL A 50 0.28 -1.88 -2.63
C VAL A 50 0.24 -1.07 -1.34
N ASN A 51 -0.62 -0.06 -1.23
CA ASN A 51 -0.83 0.63 0.05
C ASN A 51 -1.29 -0.27 1.17
N THR A 52 -2.21 -1.18 0.84
CA THR A 52 -2.84 -2.07 1.80
C THR A 52 -2.04 -3.37 1.94
N SER A 53 -1.35 -3.79 0.89
CA SER A 53 -0.46 -4.96 0.85
C SER A 53 0.90 -4.68 1.45
N CYS A 54 1.43 -3.46 1.47
CA CYS A 54 2.65 -3.16 2.24
C CYS A 54 2.40 -3.26 3.76
N ILE A 55 1.17 -2.96 4.21
CA ILE A 55 0.72 -3.22 5.58
C ILE A 55 0.60 -4.73 5.80
N ILE A 56 0.02 -5.48 4.85
CA ILE A 56 -0.18 -6.93 4.96
C ILE A 56 1.13 -7.73 4.83
N VAL A 57 2.04 -7.35 3.94
CA VAL A 57 3.35 -8.01 3.73
C VAL A 57 4.20 -7.89 4.98
N ARG A 58 4.21 -6.73 5.64
CA ARG A 58 4.90 -6.59 6.93
C ARG A 58 4.12 -7.25 8.07
N PHE A 59 2.80 -7.19 8.10
CA PHE A 59 1.98 -7.95 9.05
C PHE A 59 2.23 -9.46 8.93
N MET A 60 2.43 -9.98 7.71
CA MET A 60 2.79 -11.36 7.41
C MET A 60 4.22 -11.72 7.78
N GLN A 61 5.19 -10.86 7.46
CA GLN A 61 6.58 -11.03 7.90
C GLN A 61 6.70 -11.01 9.43
N ASN A 62 5.92 -10.15 10.10
CA ASN A 62 5.90 -10.03 11.56
C ASN A 62 5.14 -11.21 12.23
N LEU A 63 4.09 -11.75 11.59
CA LEU A 63 3.46 -13.02 12.03
C LEU A 63 4.42 -14.23 11.88
N ASN A 64 5.23 -14.28 10.83
CA ASN A 64 6.24 -15.34 10.67
C ASN A 64 7.38 -15.23 11.69
N LEU A 65 7.86 -14.01 12.00
CA LEU A 65 8.78 -13.78 13.11
C LEU A 65 8.17 -14.21 14.44
N ARG A 66 6.89 -13.89 14.71
CA ARG A 66 6.17 -14.35 15.91
C ARG A 66 6.04 -15.88 16.00
N LYS A 67 5.94 -16.58 14.87
CA LYS A 67 5.97 -18.06 14.80
C LYS A 67 7.38 -18.64 14.98
N GLN A 68 8.43 -17.94 14.60
CA GLN A 68 9.81 -18.35 14.86
C GLN A 68 10.22 -18.11 16.31
N VAL A 69 9.88 -16.94 16.86
CA VAL A 69 10.12 -16.60 18.27
C VAL A 69 9.38 -17.55 19.20
N ARG A 70 8.09 -17.88 18.95
CA ARG A 70 7.37 -18.91 19.72
C ARG A 70 8.02 -20.29 19.68
N ARG A 71 8.61 -20.68 18.55
CA ARG A 71 9.37 -21.95 18.42
C ARG A 71 10.70 -21.94 19.17
N LEU A 72 11.31 -20.76 19.36
CA LEU A 72 12.52 -20.59 20.16
C LEU A 72 12.21 -20.58 21.66
N TRP A 73 11.11 -19.98 22.10
CA TRP A 73 10.66 -20.05 23.50
C TRP A 73 10.27 -21.48 23.92
N GLN A 74 9.63 -22.26 23.04
CA GLN A 74 9.35 -23.68 23.30
C GLN A 74 10.61 -24.56 23.35
N ARG A 75 11.77 -24.09 22.85
CA ARG A 75 13.07 -24.78 22.93
C ARG A 75 13.95 -24.28 24.08
N GLY A 76 13.56 -23.20 24.74
CA GLY A 76 14.31 -22.58 25.84
C GLY A 76 13.93 -23.12 27.22
N ASP A 77 12.79 -23.82 27.33
CA ASP A 77 12.24 -24.38 28.58
C ASP A 77 12.79 -25.78 28.93
N GLU A 78 13.75 -26.30 28.15
CA GLU A 78 14.41 -27.61 28.38
C GLU A 78 15.79 -27.49 29.05
N ARG A 79 16.10 -26.37 29.73
CA ARG A 79 17.44 -26.14 30.33
C ARG A 79 17.48 -25.70 31.79
N ASP A 80 16.40 -25.89 32.54
CA ASP A 80 16.44 -25.81 34.00
C ASP A 80 16.07 -27.18 34.61
N GLU A 81 16.98 -28.15 34.44
CA GLU A 81 17.06 -29.33 35.31
C GLU A 81 18.24 -29.10 36.26
N ASP A 82 17.95 -28.82 37.53
CA ASP A 82 18.69 -29.33 38.70
C ASP A 82 18.14 -28.73 40.01
N MET A 83 17.37 -29.52 40.76
CA MET A 83 17.33 -29.51 42.23
C MET A 83 16.47 -30.66 42.76
N ASP A 84 17.18 -31.74 43.10
CA ASP A 84 16.93 -32.82 44.07
C ASP A 84 15.50 -33.26 44.47
N THR A 85 15.16 -34.45 43.96
CA THR A 85 14.80 -35.68 44.69
C THR A 85 14.57 -35.57 46.22
N ASP A 86 13.33 -35.79 46.67
CA ASP A 86 12.95 -36.96 47.50
C ASP A 86 11.44 -36.91 47.84
N LEU A 87 10.65 -37.85 47.33
CA LEU A 87 9.59 -38.53 48.07
C LEU A 87 8.96 -39.66 47.25
N SER A 88 9.31 -40.85 47.71
CA SER A 88 8.83 -42.18 47.36
C SER A 88 7.35 -42.34 46.98
N GLN A 89 7.16 -43.23 45.99
CA GLN A 89 6.09 -44.22 45.88
C GLN A 89 4.62 -43.74 45.90
N ARG A 90 4.02 -43.67 44.70
CA ARG A 90 2.69 -44.22 44.42
C ARG A 90 2.42 -44.23 42.91
N THR A 91 2.50 -45.43 42.33
CA THR A 91 1.96 -45.76 41.01
C THR A 91 0.42 -45.68 41.06
N GLY A 92 -0.13 -44.55 40.60
CA GLY A 92 -1.55 -44.37 40.33
C GLY A 92 -1.80 -44.12 38.83
N PRO A 93 -3.00 -44.44 38.29
CA PRO A 93 -3.27 -44.36 36.85
C PRO A 93 -3.11 -42.92 36.35
N ARG A 94 -2.59 -42.76 35.14
CA ARG A 94 -2.43 -41.45 34.50
C ARG A 94 -3.80 -40.79 34.38
N LYS A 95 -3.86 -39.49 34.65
CA LYS A 95 -5.06 -38.63 34.66
C LYS A 95 -5.96 -38.73 33.41
N MET A 96 -5.42 -39.25 32.29
CA MET A 96 -6.18 -39.53 31.06
C MET A 96 -7.03 -40.79 31.15
N ASP A 97 -6.62 -41.80 31.93
CA ASP A 97 -7.36 -43.06 32.08
C ASP A 97 -8.61 -42.88 32.95
N ILE A 98 -8.56 -41.95 33.91
CA ILE A 98 -9.71 -41.58 34.76
C ILE A 98 -10.76 -40.78 33.97
N LEU A 99 -10.35 -39.95 33.01
CA LEU A 99 -11.26 -39.13 32.22
C LEU A 99 -12.07 -39.96 31.21
N VAL A 100 -11.49 -41.05 30.69
CA VAL A 100 -12.20 -42.00 29.81
C VAL A 100 -13.14 -42.90 30.62
N ALA A 101 -12.79 -43.27 31.85
CA ALA A 101 -13.62 -44.10 32.73
C ALA A 101 -14.87 -43.37 33.28
N MET A 102 -14.90 -42.03 33.26
CA MET A 102 -16.01 -41.24 33.81
C MET A 102 -17.07 -40.80 32.79
N GLY A 103 -17.07 -41.31 31.56
CA GLY A 103 -18.22 -41.20 30.65
C GLY A 103 -18.70 -39.76 30.33
N GLN A 104 -17.86 -38.75 30.55
CA GLN A 104 -18.18 -37.35 30.27
C GLN A 104 -17.28 -36.78 29.18
N ALA A 105 -17.15 -37.52 28.08
CA ALA A 105 -16.91 -36.87 26.80
C ALA A 105 -18.26 -36.25 26.38
N HIS A 106 -18.52 -35.01 26.78
CA HIS A 106 -19.62 -34.25 26.19
C HIS A 106 -19.33 -34.09 24.69
N ALA A 107 -19.88 -35.00 23.89
CA ALA A 107 -19.97 -34.83 22.45
C ALA A 107 -20.79 -33.56 22.22
N VAL A 108 -20.12 -32.47 21.83
CA VAL A 108 -20.81 -31.26 21.42
C VAL A 108 -21.63 -31.61 20.19
N GLU A 109 -22.95 -31.72 20.37
CA GLU A 109 -23.87 -31.99 19.28
C GLU A 109 -23.87 -30.76 18.34
N ARG A 110 -23.26 -30.92 17.17
CA ARG A 110 -23.22 -29.86 16.16
C ARG A 110 -24.58 -29.81 15.45
N LEU A 111 -25.47 -28.94 15.94
CA LEU A 111 -26.82 -28.74 15.38
C LEU A 111 -26.82 -28.32 13.90
N PHE A 112 -25.74 -27.70 13.41
CA PHE A 112 -25.56 -27.38 11.99
C PHE A 112 -24.08 -27.40 11.61
N TRP A 113 -23.78 -27.96 10.44
CA TRP A 113 -22.43 -27.99 9.87
C TRP A 113 -22.01 -26.63 9.30
N ALA A 114 -22.95 -25.93 8.66
CA ALA A 114 -22.80 -24.58 8.14
C ALA A 114 -24.13 -23.84 8.29
N ARG A 115 -24.08 -22.57 8.70
CA ARG A 115 -25.26 -21.71 8.71
C ARG A 115 -25.46 -21.15 7.31
N GLU A 116 -26.68 -21.26 6.79
CA GLU A 116 -27.03 -20.64 5.51
C GLU A 116 -26.95 -19.11 5.63
N THR A 117 -26.23 -18.50 4.70
CA THR A 117 -26.02 -17.04 4.66
C THR A 117 -26.27 -16.56 3.25
N SER A 118 -27.04 -15.47 3.11
CA SER A 118 -27.37 -14.92 1.80
C SER A 118 -26.12 -14.45 1.06
N THR A 119 -26.05 -14.81 -0.22
CA THR A 119 -25.03 -14.32 -1.16
C THR A 119 -25.62 -13.37 -2.19
N ASP A 120 -26.93 -13.06 -2.10
CA ASP A 120 -27.72 -12.29 -3.07
C ASP A 120 -27.09 -10.94 -3.39
N TRP A 121 -26.50 -10.26 -2.39
CA TRP A 121 -25.88 -8.97 -2.63
C TRP A 121 -24.77 -9.06 -3.67
N TRP A 122 -23.87 -10.05 -3.56
CA TRP A 122 -22.81 -10.21 -4.56
C TRP A 122 -23.36 -10.83 -5.85
N ASP A 123 -24.05 -11.95 -5.74
CA ASP A 123 -24.37 -12.80 -6.90
C ASP A 123 -25.48 -12.20 -7.78
N ARG A 124 -26.44 -11.47 -7.19
CA ARG A 124 -27.56 -10.87 -7.90
C ARG A 124 -27.41 -9.36 -8.01
N ILE A 125 -27.21 -8.66 -6.90
CA ILE A 125 -27.20 -7.19 -6.94
C ILE A 125 -25.94 -6.67 -7.64
N VAL A 126 -24.75 -7.06 -7.19
CA VAL A 126 -23.51 -6.52 -7.74
C VAL A 126 -23.21 -7.07 -9.13
N LEU A 127 -23.36 -8.38 -9.36
CA LEU A 127 -22.99 -8.97 -10.65
C LEU A 127 -24.02 -8.73 -11.76
N GLN A 128 -25.33 -8.66 -11.43
CA GLN A 128 -26.40 -8.61 -12.43
C GLN A 128 -27.10 -7.24 -12.52
N VAL A 129 -27.17 -6.47 -11.42
CA VAL A 129 -27.91 -5.21 -11.39
C VAL A 129 -27.00 -3.99 -11.54
N TRP A 130 -25.78 -4.02 -11.00
CA TRP A 130 -24.90 -2.85 -11.08
C TRP A 130 -24.43 -2.53 -12.49
N ASP A 131 -24.60 -1.27 -12.88
CA ASP A 131 -23.99 -0.71 -14.10
C ASP A 131 -22.50 -0.36 -13.90
N GLU A 132 -21.81 0.01 -14.98
CA GLU A 132 -20.38 0.37 -14.93
C GLU A 132 -20.10 1.58 -14.02
N SER A 133 -21.02 2.54 -13.93
CA SER A 133 -20.86 3.74 -13.11
C SER A 133 -20.93 3.41 -11.62
N GLN A 134 -21.87 2.56 -11.23
CA GLN A 134 -22.03 2.04 -9.88
C GLN A 134 -20.83 1.19 -9.51
N TRP A 135 -20.37 0.33 -10.42
CA TRP A 135 -19.16 -0.47 -10.23
C TRP A 135 -17.94 0.42 -9.99
N LEU A 136 -17.68 1.38 -10.88
CA LEU A 136 -16.53 2.28 -10.79
C LEU A 136 -16.56 3.13 -9.52
N ARG A 137 -17.73 3.62 -9.11
CA ARG A 137 -17.88 4.43 -7.89
C ARG A 137 -17.53 3.62 -6.63
N ASN A 138 -17.91 2.35 -6.58
CA ASN A 138 -17.71 1.49 -5.41
C ASN A 138 -16.31 0.85 -5.40
N PHE A 139 -15.86 0.30 -6.53
CA PHE A 139 -14.58 -0.42 -6.62
C PHE A 139 -13.40 0.43 -7.08
N ARG A 140 -13.64 1.66 -7.55
CA ARG A 140 -12.61 2.57 -8.11
C ARG A 140 -11.80 1.96 -9.26
N MET A 141 -12.37 0.94 -9.91
CA MET A 141 -11.82 0.27 -11.09
C MET A 141 -12.98 -0.17 -11.98
N ARG A 142 -12.74 -0.37 -13.28
CA ARG A 142 -13.75 -0.90 -14.20
C ARG A 142 -13.97 -2.40 -13.97
N LYS A 143 -15.14 -2.91 -14.36
CA LYS A 143 -15.47 -4.35 -14.25
C LYS A 143 -14.55 -5.20 -15.12
N GLY A 144 -14.20 -4.73 -16.32
CA GLY A 144 -13.22 -5.40 -17.19
C GLY A 144 -11.86 -5.57 -16.51
N THR A 145 -11.29 -4.50 -15.96
CA THR A 145 -10.03 -4.54 -15.21
C THR A 145 -10.08 -5.50 -14.01
N PHE A 146 -11.23 -5.60 -13.35
CA PHE A 146 -11.42 -6.56 -12.26
C PHE A 146 -11.37 -8.01 -12.75
N LEU A 147 -12.01 -8.31 -13.88
CA LEU A 147 -11.99 -9.65 -14.47
C LEU A 147 -10.58 -10.01 -14.95
N GLU A 148 -9.87 -9.10 -15.60
CA GLU A 148 -8.47 -9.30 -15.99
C GLU A 148 -7.57 -9.56 -14.78
N LEU A 149 -7.78 -8.84 -13.67
CA LEU A 149 -7.09 -9.11 -12.41
C LEU A 149 -7.42 -10.51 -11.89
N CYS A 150 -8.68 -10.95 -11.96
CA CYS A 150 -9.06 -12.30 -11.55
C CYS A 150 -8.37 -13.36 -12.42
N ASP A 151 -8.28 -13.15 -13.74
CA ASP A 151 -7.61 -14.06 -14.67
C ASP A 151 -6.11 -14.16 -14.36
N LEU A 152 -5.45 -13.03 -14.08
CA LEU A 152 -4.04 -13.01 -13.69
C LEU A 152 -3.77 -13.75 -12.37
N LEU A 153 -4.69 -13.70 -11.41
CA LEU A 153 -4.54 -14.32 -10.10
C LEU A 153 -5.06 -15.76 -10.05
N SER A 154 -5.89 -16.15 -11.03
CA SER A 154 -6.57 -17.45 -11.12
C SER A 154 -5.63 -18.67 -10.97
N PRO A 155 -4.44 -18.72 -11.61
CA PRO A 155 -3.53 -19.87 -11.47
C PRO A 155 -3.11 -20.17 -10.03
N ALA A 156 -2.98 -19.15 -9.18
CA ALA A 156 -2.57 -19.30 -7.78
C ALA A 156 -3.75 -19.33 -6.79
N LEU A 157 -4.95 -18.90 -7.22
CA LEU A 157 -6.12 -18.78 -6.36
C LEU A 157 -7.22 -19.81 -6.64
N LYS A 158 -7.12 -20.60 -7.70
CA LYS A 158 -8.13 -21.62 -7.99
C LYS A 158 -8.13 -22.68 -6.88
N CYS A 159 -9.29 -22.87 -6.25
CA CYS A 159 -9.52 -23.91 -5.25
C CYS A 159 -10.38 -25.01 -5.84
N GLN A 160 -10.24 -26.22 -5.31
CA GLN A 160 -11.07 -27.36 -5.68
C GLN A 160 -12.23 -27.51 -4.71
N ASP A 161 -13.37 -27.94 -5.25
CA ASP A 161 -14.52 -28.31 -4.45
C ASP A 161 -14.18 -29.50 -3.54
N THR A 162 -14.80 -29.50 -2.37
CA THR A 162 -14.71 -30.61 -1.42
C THR A 162 -16.06 -31.28 -1.32
N ARG A 163 -16.09 -32.53 -0.84
CA ARG A 163 -17.36 -33.23 -0.56
C ARG A 163 -18.29 -32.48 0.40
N MET A 164 -17.76 -31.53 1.18
CA MET A 164 -18.50 -30.81 2.22
C MET A 164 -18.91 -29.40 1.83
N ARG A 165 -18.30 -28.81 0.80
CA ARG A 165 -18.57 -27.43 0.34
C ARG A 165 -17.99 -27.18 -1.04
N ALA A 166 -18.70 -26.37 -1.82
CA ALA A 166 -18.16 -25.71 -2.99
C ALA A 166 -17.05 -24.72 -2.60
N ALA A 167 -16.01 -24.65 -3.42
CA ALA A 167 -14.96 -23.66 -3.30
C ALA A 167 -15.49 -22.27 -3.68
N LEU A 168 -14.96 -21.24 -3.03
CA LEU A 168 -15.21 -19.87 -3.48
C LEU A 168 -14.53 -19.66 -4.82
N THR A 169 -15.25 -19.05 -5.75
CA THR A 169 -14.68 -18.65 -7.05
C THR A 169 -13.55 -17.63 -6.85
N VAL A 170 -12.67 -17.52 -7.83
CA VAL A 170 -11.54 -16.59 -7.78
C VAL A 170 -12.05 -15.16 -7.64
N GLU A 171 -13.06 -14.79 -8.42
CA GLU A 171 -13.70 -13.47 -8.43
C GLU A 171 -14.23 -13.13 -7.04
N LYS A 172 -14.94 -14.08 -6.39
CA LYS A 172 -15.48 -13.87 -5.04
C LYS A 172 -14.37 -13.68 -4.01
N ARG A 173 -13.26 -14.42 -4.11
CA ARG A 173 -12.09 -14.25 -3.21
C ARG A 173 -11.39 -12.91 -3.44
N VAL A 174 -11.19 -12.54 -4.70
CA VAL A 174 -10.54 -11.28 -5.09
C VAL A 174 -11.38 -10.09 -4.62
N VAL A 175 -12.69 -10.08 -4.89
CA VAL A 175 -13.54 -8.96 -4.50
C VAL A 175 -13.67 -8.81 -2.98
N ILE A 176 -13.80 -9.91 -2.23
CA ILE A 176 -13.82 -9.88 -0.75
C ILE A 176 -12.54 -9.21 -0.24
N SER A 177 -11.42 -9.54 -0.87
CA SER A 177 -10.11 -9.01 -0.52
C SER A 177 -10.03 -7.53 -0.85
N LEU A 178 -10.33 -7.13 -2.08
CA LEU A 178 -10.33 -5.72 -2.50
C LEU A 178 -11.25 -4.86 -1.63
N TRP A 179 -12.46 -5.34 -1.33
CA TRP A 179 -13.41 -4.64 -0.47
C TRP A 179 -12.85 -4.41 0.94
N LYS A 180 -12.27 -5.45 1.53
CA LYS A 180 -11.68 -5.36 2.87
C LYS A 180 -10.42 -4.48 2.92
N LEU A 181 -9.65 -4.43 1.83
CA LEU A 181 -8.44 -3.62 1.70
C LEU A 181 -8.78 -2.14 1.49
N ALA A 182 -9.78 -1.85 0.66
CA ALA A 182 -10.20 -0.49 0.36
C ALA A 182 -10.91 0.20 1.53
N MET A 183 -11.56 -0.57 2.42
CA MET A 183 -12.40 -0.03 3.50
C MET A 183 -11.92 -0.43 4.90
N PRO A 184 -11.95 0.49 5.88
CA PRO A 184 -11.61 0.20 7.28
C PRO A 184 -12.73 -0.55 8.01
N ASP A 185 -13.29 -1.58 7.37
CA ASP A 185 -14.43 -2.34 7.90
C ASP A 185 -14.00 -3.61 8.64
N SER A 186 -14.84 -4.13 9.53
CA SER A 186 -14.56 -5.37 10.26
C SER A 186 -14.71 -6.60 9.36
N TYR A 187 -13.96 -7.67 9.63
CA TYR A 187 -14.13 -8.94 8.92
C TYR A 187 -15.56 -9.51 9.02
N ARG A 188 -16.29 -9.19 10.09
CA ARG A 188 -17.67 -9.61 10.28
C ARG A 188 -18.61 -8.86 9.34
N SER A 189 -18.45 -7.55 9.23
CA SER A 189 -19.25 -6.71 8.35
C SER A 189 -19.05 -7.09 6.88
N VAL A 190 -17.80 -7.35 6.47
CA VAL A 190 -17.48 -7.82 5.13
C VAL A 190 -18.02 -9.23 4.88
N ALA A 191 -18.00 -10.11 5.87
CA ALA A 191 -18.49 -11.49 5.72
C ALA A 191 -19.97 -11.59 5.32
N ASN A 192 -20.81 -10.73 5.90
CA ASN A 192 -22.27 -10.77 5.74
C ASN A 192 -22.75 -10.63 4.28
N PRO A 193 -22.40 -9.57 3.51
CA PRO A 193 -22.91 -9.37 2.15
C PRO A 193 -22.40 -10.42 1.16
N PHE A 194 -21.27 -11.08 1.44
CA PHE A 194 -20.73 -12.15 0.59
C PHE A 194 -21.21 -13.55 0.98
N GLY A 195 -21.95 -13.69 2.10
CA GLY A 195 -22.41 -14.97 2.62
C GLY A 195 -21.26 -15.92 2.98
N VAL A 196 -20.23 -15.41 3.66
CA VAL A 196 -19.05 -16.20 4.05
C VAL A 196 -18.73 -16.04 5.55
N GLY A 197 -17.95 -16.96 6.12
CA GLY A 197 -17.48 -16.80 7.51
C GLY A 197 -16.39 -15.74 7.65
N LYS A 198 -16.31 -15.06 8.81
CA LYS A 198 -15.24 -14.07 9.11
C LYS A 198 -13.82 -14.60 8.89
N SER A 199 -13.59 -15.88 9.21
CA SER A 199 -12.30 -16.55 9.00
C SER A 199 -12.01 -16.74 7.52
N THR A 200 -13.05 -16.97 6.70
CA THR A 200 -12.92 -17.13 5.25
C THR A 200 -12.55 -15.80 4.59
N VAL A 201 -13.11 -14.68 5.05
CA VAL A 201 -12.69 -13.33 4.62
C VAL A 201 -11.21 -13.13 4.93
N GLY A 202 -10.78 -13.40 6.17
CA GLY A 202 -9.38 -13.27 6.56
C GLY A 202 -8.46 -14.11 5.67
N VAL A 203 -8.79 -15.39 5.46
CA VAL A 203 -8.01 -16.29 4.59
C VAL A 203 -7.94 -15.78 3.15
N ALA A 204 -9.07 -15.32 2.58
CA ALA A 204 -9.10 -14.76 1.24
C ALA A 204 -8.19 -13.52 1.12
N VAL A 205 -8.32 -12.56 2.04
CA VAL A 205 -7.53 -11.32 2.07
C VAL A 205 -6.04 -11.63 2.09
N MET A 206 -5.60 -12.51 2.98
CA MET A 206 -4.18 -12.83 3.12
C MET A 206 -3.63 -13.56 1.89
N GLN A 207 -4.40 -14.50 1.32
CA GLN A 207 -3.97 -15.25 0.13
C GLN A 207 -3.92 -14.36 -1.11
N VAL A 208 -4.95 -13.55 -1.34
CA VAL A 208 -5.00 -12.62 -2.48
C VAL A 208 -3.88 -11.58 -2.38
N ALA A 209 -3.67 -10.97 -1.20
CA ALA A 209 -2.58 -10.01 -1.01
C ALA A 209 -1.20 -10.62 -1.29
N ASN A 210 -0.94 -11.85 -0.82
CA ASN A 210 0.31 -12.55 -1.10
C ASN A 210 0.52 -12.80 -2.59
N VAL A 211 -0.51 -13.31 -3.29
CA VAL A 211 -0.42 -13.61 -4.72
C VAL A 211 -0.21 -12.32 -5.53
N ILE A 212 -0.88 -11.23 -5.17
CA ILE A 212 -0.67 -9.94 -5.85
C ILE A 212 0.77 -9.45 -5.67
N VAL A 213 1.32 -9.58 -4.46
CA VAL A 213 2.71 -9.21 -4.18
C VAL A 213 3.68 -10.07 -4.99
N GLU A 214 3.42 -11.37 -5.09
CA GLU A 214 4.27 -12.30 -5.84
C GLU A 214 4.22 -12.06 -7.36
N LEU A 215 3.03 -11.85 -7.93
CA LEU A 215 2.83 -11.80 -9.38
C LEU A 215 2.89 -10.39 -9.99
N LEU A 216 2.49 -9.36 -9.24
CA LEU A 216 2.29 -8.01 -9.78
C LEU A 216 3.27 -6.98 -9.23
N LEU A 217 3.85 -7.17 -8.03
CA LEU A 217 4.72 -6.15 -7.43
C LEU A 217 5.91 -5.82 -8.35
N SER A 218 6.57 -6.83 -8.90
CA SER A 218 7.72 -6.67 -9.80
C SER A 218 7.36 -6.11 -11.17
N LYS A 219 6.08 -6.12 -11.56
CA LYS A 219 5.60 -5.59 -12.84
C LYS A 219 5.18 -4.12 -12.75
N VAL A 220 4.83 -3.67 -11.54
CA VAL A 220 4.15 -2.38 -11.35
C VAL A 220 4.95 -1.44 -10.46
N VAL A 221 5.67 -1.98 -9.48
CA VAL A 221 6.56 -1.22 -8.59
C VAL A 221 7.98 -1.26 -9.15
N THR A 222 8.10 -0.73 -10.36
CA THR A 222 9.37 -0.58 -11.08
C THR A 222 9.42 0.80 -11.71
N LEU A 223 10.62 1.37 -11.71
CA LEU A 223 10.88 2.54 -12.55
C LEU A 223 10.90 2.12 -14.02
N GLY A 224 10.60 3.06 -14.91
CA GLY A 224 10.72 2.82 -16.34
C GLY A 224 12.16 2.82 -16.83
N ASN A 225 12.29 2.85 -18.15
CA ASN A 225 13.57 3.05 -18.82
C ASN A 225 14.21 4.38 -18.38
N VAL A 226 15.49 4.34 -17.98
CA VAL A 226 16.23 5.49 -17.45
C VAL A 226 16.23 6.67 -18.42
N GLN A 227 16.37 6.44 -19.72
CA GLN A 227 16.35 7.52 -20.72
C GLN A 227 15.02 8.28 -20.71
N VAL A 228 13.90 7.55 -20.69
CA VAL A 228 12.56 8.14 -20.59
C VAL A 228 12.43 8.95 -19.30
N ILE A 229 13.04 8.48 -18.21
CA ILE A 229 13.05 9.18 -16.93
C ILE A 229 13.79 10.52 -17.05
N LEU A 230 15.00 10.49 -17.61
CA LEU A 230 15.83 11.67 -17.84
C LEU A 230 15.11 12.68 -18.72
N ASP A 231 14.54 12.25 -19.85
CA ASP A 231 13.82 13.13 -20.78
C ASP A 231 12.62 13.82 -20.08
N GLY A 232 11.90 13.06 -19.25
CA GLY A 232 10.77 13.58 -18.50
C GLY A 232 11.19 14.62 -17.45
N PHE A 233 12.26 14.39 -16.69
CA PHE A 233 12.77 15.39 -15.75
C PHE A 233 13.48 16.57 -16.46
N ALA A 234 14.10 16.35 -17.61
CA ALA A 234 14.64 17.41 -18.46
C ALA A 234 13.54 18.39 -18.87
N ALA A 235 12.38 17.88 -19.30
CA ALA A 235 11.20 18.69 -19.60
C ALA A 235 10.67 19.47 -18.37
N MET A 236 10.87 18.95 -17.15
CA MET A 236 10.54 19.65 -15.90
C MET A 236 11.59 20.69 -15.48
N GLY A 237 12.77 20.67 -16.09
CA GLY A 237 13.87 21.61 -15.85
C GLY A 237 15.06 21.04 -15.09
N PHE A 238 15.19 19.71 -14.97
CA PHE A 238 16.29 19.05 -14.27
C PHE A 238 16.81 17.84 -15.07
N PRO A 239 17.71 18.06 -16.05
CA PRO A 239 18.01 17.06 -17.09
C PRO A 239 18.74 15.80 -16.60
N ASN A 240 19.57 15.89 -15.56
CA ASN A 240 20.31 14.73 -15.02
C ASN A 240 19.57 13.99 -13.91
N SER A 241 18.25 14.19 -13.75
CA SER A 241 17.50 13.53 -12.69
C SER A 241 17.00 12.15 -13.11
N GLY A 242 17.48 11.12 -12.42
CA GLY A 242 16.99 9.74 -12.54
C GLY A 242 15.80 9.41 -11.63
N GLY A 243 15.27 10.41 -10.91
CA GLY A 243 14.15 10.24 -9.98
C GLY A 243 14.18 11.17 -8.78
N ALA A 244 13.07 11.21 -8.05
CA ALA A 244 12.93 11.92 -6.79
C ALA A 244 12.64 10.92 -5.65
N ILE A 245 13.41 11.01 -4.56
CA ILE A 245 13.27 10.13 -3.40
C ILE A 245 12.60 10.87 -2.24
N ASP A 246 11.69 10.17 -1.58
CA ASP A 246 11.09 10.63 -0.34
C ASP A 246 10.46 9.46 0.43
N LYS A 247 9.97 9.75 1.63
CA LYS A 247 9.22 8.80 2.43
C LYS A 247 7.82 9.31 2.76
N THR A 248 6.95 8.36 3.09
CA THR A 248 5.62 8.66 3.61
C THR A 248 5.26 7.72 4.74
N HIS A 249 4.39 8.20 5.63
CA HIS A 249 3.88 7.41 6.74
C HIS A 249 2.58 6.72 6.35
N ILE A 250 2.57 5.40 6.50
CA ILE A 250 1.39 4.54 6.35
C ILE A 250 0.84 4.28 7.76
N PRO A 251 -0.38 4.75 8.09
CA PRO A 251 -0.97 4.53 9.39
C PRO A 251 -1.13 3.04 9.70
N ILE A 252 -0.87 2.66 10.94
CA ILE A 252 -1.12 1.31 11.45
C ILE A 252 -1.90 1.37 12.75
N LEU A 253 -2.54 0.26 13.12
CA LEU A 253 -3.07 0.10 14.46
C LEU A 253 -1.91 -0.07 15.44
N GLY A 254 -2.07 0.50 16.65
CA GLY A 254 -1.07 0.40 17.71
C GLY A 254 -0.73 -1.06 18.01
N LEU A 255 0.56 -1.33 18.18
CA LEU A 255 1.05 -2.66 18.59
C LEU A 255 1.12 -2.73 20.11
N ASP A 256 0.61 -3.81 20.69
CA ASP A 256 0.60 -4.03 22.15
C ASP A 256 2.02 -4.01 22.78
N HIS A 257 3.07 -4.27 21.99
CA HIS A 257 4.47 -4.34 22.45
C HIS A 257 5.36 -3.52 21.51
N GLN A 258 6.21 -2.65 22.08
CA GLN A 258 7.05 -1.67 21.35
C GLN A 258 6.31 -0.64 20.48
N GLY A 259 5.04 -0.34 20.78
CA GLY A 259 4.25 0.63 20.04
C GLY A 259 4.89 2.02 19.92
N SER A 260 5.66 2.46 20.93
CA SER A 260 6.30 3.80 20.93
C SER A 260 7.29 4.02 19.78
N GLN A 261 7.91 2.96 19.23
CA GLN A 261 8.80 3.08 18.08
C GLN A 261 8.05 3.36 16.77
N TYR A 262 6.76 3.04 16.73
CA TYR A 262 5.90 3.27 15.56
C TYR A 262 5.21 4.63 15.62
N ILE A 263 5.29 5.35 16.74
CA ILE A 263 4.76 6.71 16.85
C ILE A 263 5.68 7.65 16.05
N ASN A 264 5.12 8.26 15.02
CA ASN A 264 5.84 9.26 14.23
C ASN A 264 5.87 10.63 14.92
N HIS A 265 6.53 11.60 14.28
CA HIS A 265 6.58 12.98 14.75
C HIS A 265 5.21 13.68 14.81
N LYS A 266 4.16 13.13 14.17
CA LYS A 266 2.77 13.63 14.22
C LYS A 266 1.93 12.93 15.30
N GLY A 267 2.53 12.08 16.13
CA GLY A 267 1.87 11.47 17.28
C GLY A 267 0.99 10.25 16.99
N TYR A 268 1.01 9.68 15.76
CA TYR A 268 0.23 8.48 15.43
C TYR A 268 1.12 7.29 15.04
N PHE A 269 0.61 6.08 15.26
CA PHE A 269 1.30 4.85 14.88
C PHE A 269 1.37 4.70 13.36
N SER A 270 2.57 4.52 12.83
CA SER A 270 2.80 4.39 11.40
C SER A 270 4.02 3.53 11.08
N MET A 271 4.02 3.02 9.87
CA MET A 271 5.20 2.47 9.21
C MET A 271 5.66 3.40 8.10
N VAL A 272 6.96 3.45 7.89
CA VAL A 272 7.57 4.23 6.81
C VAL A 272 7.55 3.43 5.52
N LEU A 273 7.11 4.08 4.44
CA LEU A 273 7.30 3.68 3.06
C LEU A 273 8.20 4.72 2.40
N GLN A 274 9.41 4.32 2.02
CA GLN A 274 10.31 5.12 1.19
C GLN A 274 10.09 4.74 -0.27
N ALA A 275 10.07 5.73 -1.17
CA ALA A 275 9.93 5.50 -2.59
C ALA A 275 10.87 6.40 -3.38
N LEU A 276 11.54 5.83 -4.37
CA LEU A 276 12.12 6.56 -5.49
C LEU A 276 11.09 6.61 -6.61
N MET A 277 10.87 7.78 -7.17
CA MET A 277 9.82 8.02 -8.14
C MET A 277 10.35 8.61 -9.44
N ASP A 278 9.80 8.18 -10.56
CA ASP A 278 10.05 8.83 -11.85
C ASP A 278 9.13 10.04 -12.10
N HIS A 279 9.33 10.74 -13.22
CA HIS A 279 8.53 11.91 -13.63
C HIS A 279 7.04 11.59 -13.86
N LYS A 280 6.65 10.31 -14.05
CA LYS A 280 5.24 9.88 -14.15
C LYS A 280 4.67 9.50 -12.78
N GLY A 281 5.51 9.43 -11.76
CA GLY A 281 5.18 8.97 -10.41
C GLY A 281 5.00 7.46 -10.32
N ARG A 282 5.72 6.68 -11.14
CA ARG A 282 5.95 5.25 -10.88
C ARG A 282 7.00 5.11 -9.78
N PHE A 283 6.90 4.06 -8.97
CA PHE A 283 7.68 3.93 -7.75
C PHE A 283 8.58 2.70 -7.76
N ASN A 284 9.76 2.83 -7.15
CA ASN A 284 10.48 1.73 -6.54
C ASN A 284 10.48 1.95 -5.03
N ILE A 285 10.08 0.96 -4.23
CA ILE A 285 9.79 1.16 -2.81
C ILE A 285 10.70 0.36 -1.88
N ASN A 286 10.90 0.91 -0.67
CA ASN A 286 11.47 0.26 0.49
C ASN A 286 10.54 0.49 1.68
N VAL A 287 9.95 -0.57 2.23
CA VAL A 287 8.87 -0.45 3.22
C VAL A 287 9.23 -1.05 4.56
N GLY A 288 8.57 -0.52 5.60
CA GLY A 288 8.27 -1.20 6.84
C GLY A 288 9.14 -0.88 8.04
N TRP A 289 9.85 0.24 7.97
CA TRP A 289 10.52 0.80 9.13
C TRP A 289 9.51 1.40 10.12
N PRO A 290 9.79 1.35 11.43
CA PRO A 290 8.96 2.05 12.41
C PRO A 290 8.85 3.54 12.14
N GLY A 291 7.69 4.15 12.43
CA GLY A 291 7.40 5.56 12.17
C GLY A 291 8.35 6.57 12.83
N LYS A 292 9.08 6.18 13.89
CA LYS A 292 10.06 7.04 14.55
C LYS A 292 11.41 7.13 13.81
N VAL A 293 11.67 6.24 12.85
CA VAL A 293 12.98 6.15 12.18
C VAL A 293 13.19 7.31 11.19
N HIS A 294 14.37 7.93 11.28
CA HIS A 294 14.79 9.02 10.41
C HIS A 294 15.05 8.58 8.96
N ASP A 295 14.83 9.50 8.02
CA ASP A 295 14.89 9.33 6.57
C ASP A 295 16.24 8.77 6.12
N ALA A 296 17.33 9.39 6.58
CA ALA A 296 18.69 8.96 6.28
C ALA A 296 18.97 7.53 6.76
N HIS A 297 18.39 7.10 7.88
CA HIS A 297 18.58 5.74 8.39
C HIS A 297 17.80 4.71 7.57
N VAL A 298 16.55 5.01 7.20
CA VAL A 298 15.77 4.18 6.27
C VAL A 298 16.48 4.07 4.93
N PHE A 299 17.02 5.19 4.43
CA PHE A 299 17.72 5.26 3.17
C PHE A 299 18.99 4.41 3.14
N ARG A 300 19.90 4.60 4.10
CA ARG A 300 21.17 3.85 4.19
C ARG A 300 20.99 2.33 4.24
N ASN A 301 19.87 1.87 4.78
CA ASN A 301 19.54 0.44 4.89
C ASN A 301 18.61 -0.06 3.76
N SER A 302 18.38 0.75 2.73
CA SER A 302 17.53 0.37 1.59
C SER A 302 18.32 -0.42 0.55
N GLY A 303 17.64 -1.34 -0.15
CA GLY A 303 18.21 -2.02 -1.31
C GLY A 303 18.60 -1.05 -2.44
N LEU A 304 17.90 0.09 -2.54
CA LEU A 304 18.20 1.17 -3.47
C LEU A 304 19.57 1.79 -3.18
N PHE A 305 19.85 2.14 -1.92
CA PHE A 305 21.12 2.75 -1.52
C PHE A 305 22.31 1.87 -1.91
N ARG A 306 22.25 0.57 -1.61
CA ARG A 306 23.30 -0.38 -1.99
C ARG A 306 23.56 -0.38 -3.50
N ARG A 307 22.50 -0.44 -4.32
CA ARG A 307 22.62 -0.43 -5.79
C ARG A 307 23.19 0.89 -6.34
N LEU A 308 22.82 2.02 -5.74
CA LEU A 308 23.38 3.33 -6.12
C LEU A 308 24.86 3.44 -5.71
N GLN A 309 25.19 2.96 -4.52
CA GLN A 309 26.57 2.96 -4.02
C GLN A 309 27.50 2.05 -4.84
N GLU A 310 26.98 0.91 -5.32
CA GLU A 310 27.70 -0.04 -6.18
C GLU A 310 27.76 0.42 -7.66
N GLY A 311 27.10 1.54 -8.02
CA GLY A 311 27.06 2.03 -9.41
C GLY A 311 26.20 1.20 -10.37
N ILE A 312 25.49 0.19 -9.87
CA ILE A 312 24.71 -0.74 -10.69
C ILE A 312 23.26 -0.27 -10.95
N TYR A 313 22.84 0.84 -10.33
CA TYR A 313 21.47 1.35 -10.50
C TYR A 313 21.32 2.19 -11.78
N PHE A 314 22.22 3.15 -11.99
CA PHE A 314 22.38 3.90 -13.23
C PHE A 314 23.72 3.48 -13.81
N LEU A 315 23.74 2.50 -14.72
CA LEU A 315 24.95 1.89 -15.28
C LEU A 315 25.83 2.94 -15.98
N ASP A 316 26.78 3.59 -15.29
CA ASP A 316 27.72 4.64 -15.76
C ASP A 316 27.19 5.56 -16.87
N GLN A 317 25.89 5.85 -16.84
CA GLN A 317 25.23 6.71 -17.80
C GLN A 317 25.51 8.14 -17.39
N LYS A 318 26.00 8.92 -18.35
CA LYS A 318 26.24 10.35 -18.19
C LYS A 318 25.42 11.09 -19.22
N ILE A 319 25.01 12.29 -18.86
CA ILE A 319 24.33 13.19 -19.78
C ILE A 319 25.23 14.39 -20.07
N THR A 320 25.10 14.94 -21.26
CA THR A 320 25.81 16.16 -21.67
C THR A 320 24.81 17.29 -21.79
N VAL A 321 25.02 18.36 -21.03
CA VAL A 321 24.19 19.57 -21.08
C VAL A 321 25.08 20.73 -21.53
N GLY A 322 24.95 21.14 -22.78
CA GLY A 322 25.91 22.04 -23.43
C GLY A 322 27.28 21.36 -23.53
N ASP A 323 28.30 21.94 -22.91
CA ASP A 323 29.66 21.39 -22.88
C ASP A 323 30.01 20.68 -21.55
N VAL A 324 29.02 20.46 -20.68
CA VAL A 324 29.22 19.88 -19.35
C VAL A 324 28.66 18.46 -19.30
N GLU A 325 29.54 17.52 -18.98
CA GLU A 325 29.18 16.13 -18.69
C GLU A 325 28.75 15.99 -17.22
N MET A 326 27.56 15.42 -17.00
CA MET A 326 26.95 15.29 -15.68
C MET A 326 26.52 13.84 -15.44
N SER A 327 26.83 13.33 -14.25
CA SER A 327 26.29 12.05 -13.77
C SER A 327 24.80 12.16 -13.48
N ILE A 328 24.11 11.03 -13.61
CA ILE A 328 22.71 10.91 -13.19
C ILE A 328 22.62 11.00 -11.66
N VAL A 329 21.67 11.79 -11.18
CA VAL A 329 21.42 12.01 -9.75
C VAL A 329 19.95 11.74 -9.41
N ILE A 330 19.69 11.37 -8.16
CA ILE A 330 18.35 11.40 -7.58
C ILE A 330 18.16 12.66 -6.73
N LEU A 331 16.92 13.15 -6.66
CA LEU A 331 16.57 14.38 -5.94
C LEU A 331 15.98 14.03 -4.56
N GLY A 332 16.62 14.46 -3.50
CA GLY A 332 16.17 14.29 -2.12
C GLY A 332 15.71 15.59 -1.46
N ASP A 333 15.05 15.43 -0.32
CA ASP A 333 14.75 16.53 0.60
C ASP A 333 15.99 16.97 1.41
N PRO A 334 15.90 18.06 2.21
CA PRO A 334 17.02 18.51 3.03
C PRO A 334 17.55 17.49 4.05
N ALA A 335 16.72 16.54 4.50
CA ALA A 335 17.04 15.52 5.49
C ALA A 335 17.90 14.37 4.93
N TYR A 336 17.98 14.26 3.60
CA TYR A 336 18.91 13.34 2.94
C TYR A 336 20.36 13.87 2.96
N PRO A 337 21.37 12.98 2.91
CA PRO A 337 22.76 13.39 2.72
C PRO A 337 23.03 13.85 1.28
N LEU A 338 24.04 14.70 1.08
CA LEU A 338 24.54 15.02 -0.25
C LEU A 338 25.55 13.94 -0.66
N MET A 339 25.41 13.38 -1.88
CA MET A 339 26.29 12.34 -2.43
C MET A 339 26.51 12.58 -3.93
N SER A 340 27.46 11.88 -4.55
CA SER A 340 27.75 12.00 -5.99
C SER A 340 26.56 11.68 -6.89
N TRP A 341 25.60 10.90 -6.40
CA TRP A 341 24.39 10.48 -7.10
C TRP A 341 23.09 10.94 -6.38
N LEU A 342 23.17 11.77 -5.34
CA LEU A 342 22.00 12.28 -4.59
C LEU A 342 22.15 13.78 -4.30
N MET A 343 21.30 14.57 -4.94
CA MET A 343 21.25 16.02 -4.80
C MET A 343 20.15 16.44 -3.84
N LYS A 344 20.41 17.52 -3.09
CA LYS A 344 19.47 18.11 -2.14
C LYS A 344 19.55 19.64 -2.21
N PRO A 345 18.53 20.37 -1.75
CA PRO A 345 18.54 21.84 -1.81
C PRO A 345 19.63 22.45 -0.92
N TYR A 346 20.12 23.63 -1.32
CA TYR A 346 20.97 24.48 -0.49
C TYR A 346 20.18 25.00 0.72
N THR A 347 20.81 25.02 1.90
CA THR A 347 20.15 25.42 3.16
C THR A 347 20.67 26.73 3.75
N SER A 348 21.79 27.27 3.29
CA SER A 348 22.41 28.48 3.84
C SER A 348 22.97 29.40 2.75
N ALA A 349 22.94 30.71 3.02
CA ALA A 349 23.47 31.77 2.16
C ALA A 349 23.06 31.62 0.69
N LEU A 350 21.74 31.75 0.45
CA LEU A 350 21.13 31.61 -0.86
C LEU A 350 21.36 32.88 -1.67
N ASP A 351 22.22 32.78 -2.68
CA ASP A 351 22.25 33.73 -3.78
C ASP A 351 21.18 33.37 -4.83
N SER A 352 20.92 34.26 -5.77
CA SER A 352 19.88 34.06 -6.79
C SER A 352 20.06 32.77 -7.60
N SER A 353 21.30 32.31 -7.80
CA SER A 353 21.58 31.05 -8.51
C SER A 353 21.19 29.83 -7.67
N LYS A 354 21.50 29.84 -6.38
CA LYS A 354 21.08 28.79 -5.42
C LYS A 354 19.57 28.78 -5.22
N GLU A 355 18.92 29.93 -5.19
CA GLU A 355 17.46 30.04 -5.14
C GLU A 355 16.83 29.42 -6.38
N LEU A 356 17.35 29.75 -7.57
CA LEU A 356 16.88 29.17 -8.83
C LEU A 356 17.07 27.64 -8.86
N PHE A 357 18.21 27.16 -8.37
CA PHE A 357 18.46 25.72 -8.22
C PHE A 357 17.43 25.06 -7.28
N ASN A 358 17.24 25.61 -6.08
CA ASN A 358 16.30 25.11 -5.09
C ASN A 358 14.86 25.11 -5.63
N TYR A 359 14.48 26.14 -6.38
CA TYR A 359 13.19 26.24 -7.04
C TYR A 359 12.99 25.11 -8.07
N ARG A 360 13.96 24.88 -8.96
CA ARG A 360 13.89 23.80 -9.96
C ARG A 360 13.86 22.41 -9.32
N LEU A 361 14.69 22.19 -8.30
CA LEU A 361 14.71 20.94 -7.54
C LEU A 361 13.36 20.69 -6.86
N SER A 362 12.80 21.70 -6.19
CA SER A 362 11.49 21.59 -5.52
C SER A 362 10.36 21.35 -6.51
N LYS A 363 10.37 22.04 -7.66
CA LYS A 363 9.40 21.83 -8.74
C LYS A 363 9.43 20.38 -9.26
N CYS A 364 10.61 19.83 -9.50
CA CYS A 364 10.74 18.44 -9.93
C CYS A 364 10.30 17.45 -8.84
N ARG A 365 10.59 17.74 -7.58
CA ARG A 365 10.14 16.93 -6.44
C ARG A 365 8.63 16.95 -6.21
N MET A 366 7.86 17.88 -6.80
CA MET A 366 6.40 17.86 -6.69
C MET A 366 5.77 16.55 -7.19
N VAL A 367 6.45 15.82 -8.10
CA VAL A 367 6.02 14.48 -8.53
C VAL A 367 5.84 13.51 -7.36
N VAL A 368 6.67 13.66 -6.31
CA VAL A 368 6.59 12.86 -5.09
C VAL A 368 5.27 13.09 -4.39
N GLU A 369 4.91 14.34 -4.16
CA GLU A 369 3.67 14.71 -3.46
C GLU A 369 2.44 14.26 -4.24
N CYS A 370 2.43 14.48 -5.57
CA CYS A 370 1.35 14.00 -6.43
C CYS A 370 1.21 12.48 -6.38
N ALA A 371 2.33 11.77 -6.44
CA ALA A 371 2.31 10.32 -6.50
C ALA A 371 1.99 9.68 -5.15
N PHE A 372 2.45 10.24 -4.02
CA PHE A 372 1.97 9.85 -2.68
C PHE A 372 0.52 10.27 -2.42
N GLY A 373 0.05 11.37 -2.99
CA GLY A 373 -1.36 11.76 -2.96
C GLY A 373 -2.26 10.75 -3.67
N ARG A 374 -1.88 10.33 -4.89
CA ARG A 374 -2.53 9.24 -5.61
C ARG A 374 -2.46 7.93 -4.84
N LEU A 375 -1.30 7.64 -4.26
CA LEU A 375 -1.07 6.49 -3.41
C LEU A 375 -2.12 6.47 -2.29
N LYS A 376 -2.25 7.53 -1.49
CA LYS A 376 -3.19 7.57 -0.36
C LYS A 376 -4.67 7.74 -0.73
N GLY A 377 -5.00 7.81 -2.02
CA GLY A 377 -6.36 8.11 -2.47
C GLY A 377 -6.80 9.56 -2.19
N LEU A 378 -5.86 10.46 -1.87
CA LEU A 378 -6.09 11.89 -1.64
C LEU A 378 -6.10 12.71 -2.94
N GLY A 379 -5.77 12.08 -4.09
CA GLY A 379 -5.55 12.76 -5.38
C GLY A 379 -6.64 12.59 -6.44
N ALA A 380 -7.84 12.09 -6.10
CA ALA A 380 -8.96 11.94 -7.05
C ALA A 380 -10.14 12.89 -6.74
N ALA A 381 -9.81 14.09 -6.27
CA ALA A 381 -10.77 15.16 -6.01
C ALA A 381 -10.21 16.49 -6.54
N TYR A 382 -10.00 16.59 -7.85
CA TYR A 382 -9.99 17.85 -8.60
C TYR A 382 -10.47 17.58 -10.02
#